data_AF-A0A6J7C032-F1
#
_entry.id   AF-A0A6J7C032-F1
#
_cell.length_a   1.000
_cell.length_b   1.000
_cell.length_c   1.000
_cell.angle_alpha   90.00
_cell.angle_beta   90.00
_cell.angle_gamma   90.00
#
_symmetry.space_group_name_H-M   'P 1'
#
loop_
_entity.id
_entity.type
_entity.pdbx_description
1 polymer ?
#
loop_
_entity_poly.entity_id
_entity_poly.type
_entity_poly.pdbx_seq_one_letter_code
_entity_poly.pdbx_strand_id
1 'polypeptide(L)'
;MMNLKMPEYIPGTCNIGVGEIRRRQVVALVGAIFSLISLAGMFLASAPRGARFGIFLPLAVASIGWVQSRKKFCLAYGFMGTFNFGKLGQLSRVADSASKSADRKTALSILVQSLLIAGALTLIVVALPL
;
A
#
# COMPACT_ATOMS: atom_id res chain seq x y z
N MET A 1 27.72 20.49 5.63
CA MET A 1 26.54 19.76 6.13
C MET A 1 25.34 20.18 5.28
N MET A 2 24.87 19.34 4.35
CA MET A 2 23.64 19.62 3.61
C MET A 2 22.47 19.57 4.59
N ASN A 3 21.82 20.71 4.76
CA ASN A 3 20.60 20.84 5.55
C ASN A 3 19.47 20.16 4.76
N LEU A 4 19.33 18.85 4.91
CA LEU A 4 18.23 18.08 4.31
C LEU A 4 16.95 18.54 4.99
N LYS A 5 16.25 19.48 4.35
CA LYS A 5 14.90 19.91 4.75
C LYS A 5 14.07 18.66 4.98
N MET A 6 13.54 18.49 6.20
CA MET A 6 12.69 17.36 6.51
C MET A 6 11.52 17.35 5.50
N PRO A 7 11.13 16.19 4.95
CA PRO A 7 10.01 16.14 4.04
C PRO A 7 8.78 16.73 4.74
N GLU A 8 8.12 17.64 4.06
CA GLU A 8 6.96 18.37 4.56
C GLU A 8 5.69 17.80 3.94
N TYR A 9 4.56 18.08 4.56
CA TYR A 9 3.25 17.77 4.00
C TYR A 9 3.05 18.51 2.67
N ILE A 10 2.65 17.78 1.63
CA ILE A 10 2.28 18.32 0.33
C ILE A 10 0.93 17.72 -0.05
N PRO A 11 -0.15 18.53 -0.13
CA PRO A 11 -1.48 18.04 -0.47
C PRO A 11 -1.49 17.16 -1.72
N GLY A 12 -2.14 16.01 -1.62
CA GLY A 12 -2.27 15.02 -2.70
C GLY A 12 -0.97 14.35 -3.14
N THR A 13 0.17 14.68 -2.53
CA THR A 13 1.50 14.25 -3.01
C THR A 13 2.31 13.53 -1.95
N CYS A 14 2.37 14.06 -0.72
CA CYS A 14 3.19 13.51 0.36
C CYS A 14 2.54 13.78 1.73
N ASN A 15 2.18 12.73 2.46
CA ASN A 15 1.59 12.87 3.80
C ASN A 15 2.26 12.01 4.88
N ILE A 16 3.41 11.39 4.56
CA ILE A 16 4.16 10.55 5.49
C ILE A 16 5.68 10.77 5.40
N GLY A 17 6.32 10.76 6.57
CA GLY A 17 7.77 10.82 6.71
C GLY A 17 8.47 9.45 6.57
N VAL A 18 9.80 9.47 6.70
CA VAL A 18 10.67 8.29 6.44
C VAL A 18 10.30 7.07 7.29
N GLY A 19 9.96 7.26 8.58
CA GLY A 19 9.57 6.15 9.46
C GLY A 19 8.30 5.44 8.99
N GLU A 20 7.28 6.21 8.60
CA GLU A 20 6.02 5.68 8.05
C GLU A 20 6.24 5.02 6.68
N ILE A 21 7.11 5.59 5.83
CA ILE A 21 7.48 4.97 4.53
C ILE A 21 8.11 3.59 4.75
N ARG A 22 9.07 3.47 5.68
CA ARG A 22 9.69 2.19 6.04
C ARG A 22 8.66 1.17 6.49
N ARG A 23 7.65 1.59 7.27
CA ARG A 23 6.55 0.70 7.66
C ARG A 23 5.76 0.18 6.46
N ARG A 24 5.51 1.01 5.43
CA ARG A 24 4.84 0.55 4.20
C ARG A 24 5.71 -0.39 3.37
N GLN A 25 7.02 -0.20 3.37
CA GLN A 25 7.97 -1.16 2.77
C GLN A 25 7.93 -2.51 3.49
N VAL A 26 7.90 -2.52 4.83
CA VAL A 26 7.77 -3.75 5.62
C VAL A 26 6.44 -4.45 5.32
N VAL A 27 5.33 -3.71 5.28
CA VAL A 27 4.01 -4.27 4.89
C VAL A 27 4.06 -4.87 3.47
N ALA A 28 4.72 -4.20 2.53
CA ALA A 28 4.90 -4.70 1.18
C ALA A 28 5.66 -6.03 1.17
N LEU A 29 6.79 -6.09 1.90
CA LEU A 29 7.63 -7.28 2.01
C LEU A 29 6.89 -8.44 2.67
N VAL A 30 6.22 -8.20 3.79
CA VAL A 30 5.45 -9.23 4.50
C VAL A 30 4.35 -9.78 3.61
N GLY A 31 3.57 -8.92 2.95
CA GLY A 31 2.54 -9.34 1.99
C GLY A 31 3.11 -10.17 0.83
N ALA A 32 4.28 -9.79 0.30
CA ALA A 32 4.96 -10.52 -0.76
C ALA A 32 5.40 -11.92 -0.30
N ILE A 33 6.00 -12.03 0.89
CA ILE A 33 6.39 -13.32 1.48
C ILE A 33 5.17 -14.22 1.67
N PHE A 34 4.08 -13.70 2.24
CA PHE A 34 2.83 -14.46 2.39
C PHE A 34 2.24 -14.87 1.04
N SER A 35 2.37 -14.06 0.00
CA SER A 35 1.93 -14.41 -1.35
C SER A 35 2.73 -15.58 -1.91
N LEU A 36 4.06 -15.58 -1.74
CA LEU A 36 4.94 -16.68 -2.17
C LEU A 36 4.64 -17.98 -1.41
N ILE A 37 4.45 -17.91 -0.10
CA ILE A 37 4.08 -19.07 0.72
C ILE A 37 2.72 -19.63 0.27
N SER A 38 1.74 -18.74 0.04
CA SER A 38 0.40 -19.15 -0.43
C SER A 38 0.47 -19.83 -1.80
N LEU A 39 1.26 -19.28 -2.73
CA LEU A 39 1.46 -19.87 -4.06
C LEU A 39 2.11 -21.26 -3.96
N ALA A 40 3.16 -21.40 -3.16
CA ALA A 40 3.81 -22.70 -2.93
C ALA A 40 2.85 -23.72 -2.32
N GLY A 41 2.05 -23.31 -1.32
CA GLY A 41 1.02 -24.16 -0.74
C GLY A 41 -0.05 -24.58 -1.74
N MET A 42 -0.50 -23.68 -2.60
CA MET A 42 -1.46 -23.98 -3.68
C MET A 42 -0.92 -25.00 -4.67
N PHE A 43 0.37 -24.90 -5.02
CA PHE A 43 1.04 -25.85 -5.91
C PHE A 43 1.17 -27.24 -5.26
N LEU A 44 1.67 -27.29 -4.02
CA LEU A 44 1.83 -28.55 -3.27
C LEU A 44 0.50 -29.27 -3.01
N ALA A 45 -0.59 -28.51 -2.86
CA ALA A 45 -1.94 -29.05 -2.62
C ALA A 45 -2.76 -29.26 -3.91
N SER A 46 -2.19 -29.00 -5.10
CA SER A 46 -2.92 -29.01 -6.38
C SER A 46 -4.25 -28.27 -6.31
N ALA A 47 -4.22 -27.06 -5.73
CA ALA A 47 -5.42 -26.34 -5.32
C ALA A 47 -6.37 -26.09 -6.52
N PRO A 48 -7.69 -26.32 -6.38
CA PRO A 48 -8.64 -26.09 -7.45
C PRO A 48 -8.70 -24.60 -7.80
N ARG A 49 -9.06 -24.28 -9.05
CA ARG A 49 -9.04 -22.90 -9.58
C ARG A 49 -9.77 -21.88 -8.69
N GLY A 50 -10.91 -22.26 -8.11
CA GLY A 50 -11.67 -21.39 -7.20
C GLY A 50 -10.89 -21.00 -5.94
N ALA A 51 -10.14 -21.93 -5.34
CA ALA A 51 -9.36 -21.65 -4.12
C ALA A 51 -8.17 -20.70 -4.38
N ARG A 52 -7.67 -20.64 -5.62
CA ARG A 52 -6.52 -19.80 -6.00
C ARG A 52 -6.80 -18.31 -5.85
N PHE A 53 -8.07 -17.88 -5.93
CA PHE A 53 -8.47 -16.49 -5.68
C PHE A 53 -8.13 -16.00 -4.26
N GLY A 54 -7.92 -16.91 -3.30
CA GLY A 54 -7.48 -16.55 -1.94
C GLY A 54 -6.14 -15.80 -1.91
N ILE A 55 -5.29 -15.96 -2.93
CA ILE A 55 -4.00 -15.25 -3.04
C ILE A 55 -4.17 -13.73 -3.23
N PHE A 56 -5.37 -13.27 -3.59
CA PHE A 56 -5.67 -11.85 -3.72
C PHE A 56 -5.35 -11.07 -2.45
N LEU A 57 -5.65 -11.62 -1.27
CA LEU A 57 -5.45 -10.92 0.00
C LEU A 57 -3.98 -10.59 0.29
N PRO A 58 -3.04 -11.56 0.31
CA PRO A 58 -1.64 -11.23 0.53
C PRO A 58 -1.06 -10.36 -0.60
N LEU A 59 -1.51 -10.52 -1.85
CA LEU A 59 -1.11 -9.65 -2.96
C LEU A 59 -1.62 -8.22 -2.81
N ALA A 60 -2.84 -8.02 -2.30
CA ALA A 60 -3.41 -6.71 -2.02
C ALA A 60 -2.62 -6.01 -0.90
N VAL A 61 -2.28 -6.71 0.18
CA VAL A 61 -1.42 -6.19 1.25
C VAL A 61 -0.06 -5.77 0.71
N ALA A 62 0.57 -6.63 -0.10
CA ALA A 62 1.85 -6.34 -0.73
C ALA A 62 1.78 -5.07 -1.61
N SER A 63 0.78 -5.03 -2.49
CA SER A 63 0.56 -3.94 -3.46
C SER A 63 0.23 -2.61 -2.77
N ILE A 64 -0.58 -2.64 -1.71
CA ILE A 64 -0.92 -1.45 -0.92
C ILE A 64 0.32 -0.89 -0.21
N GLY A 65 1.15 -1.75 0.39
CA GLY A 65 2.41 -1.32 1.00
C GLY A 65 3.37 -0.72 -0.05
N TRP A 66 3.51 -1.40 -1.18
CA TRP A 66 4.42 -0.99 -2.25
C TRP A 66 4.03 0.37 -2.85
N VAL A 67 2.79 0.53 -3.31
CA VAL A 67 2.32 1.79 -3.92
C VAL A 67 2.43 2.96 -2.94
N GLN A 68 1.97 2.79 -1.69
CA GLN A 68 2.06 3.85 -0.67
C GLN A 68 3.52 4.25 -0.39
N SER A 69 4.44 3.28 -0.31
CA SER A 69 5.86 3.57 -0.07
C SER A 69 6.50 4.36 -1.21
N ARG A 70 6.17 4.01 -2.47
CA ARG A 70 6.68 4.69 -3.68
C ARG A 70 6.14 6.11 -3.81
N LYS A 71 4.85 6.29 -3.51
CA LYS A 71 4.19 7.61 -3.53
C LYS A 71 4.48 8.46 -2.30
N LYS A 72 5.10 7.91 -1.25
CA LYS A 72 5.30 8.60 0.04
C LYS A 72 3.98 9.14 0.61
N PHE A 73 2.92 8.36 0.40
CA PHE A 73 1.57 8.77 0.71
C PHE A 73 0.82 7.59 1.32
N CYS A 74 0.27 7.79 2.51
CA CYS A 74 -0.61 6.87 3.17
C CYS A 74 -2.07 7.15 2.81
N LEU A 75 -2.74 6.18 2.19
CA LEU A 75 -4.14 6.29 1.78
C LEU A 75 -5.08 6.44 2.99
N ALA A 76 -4.79 5.76 4.11
CA ALA A 76 -5.61 5.86 5.32
C ALA A 76 -5.55 7.28 5.90
N TYR A 77 -4.36 7.86 5.96
CA TYR A 77 -4.19 9.25 6.40
C TYR A 77 -4.87 10.22 5.44
N GLY A 78 -4.79 9.97 4.13
CA GLY A 78 -5.49 10.77 3.13
C GLY A 78 -7.01 10.75 3.29
N PHE A 79 -7.61 9.60 3.63
CA PHE A 79 -9.05 9.53 3.95
C PHE A 79 -9.40 10.18 5.28
N MET A 80 -8.54 10.07 6.29
CA MET A 80 -8.76 10.64 7.63
C MET A 80 -8.48 12.15 7.70
N GLY A 81 -7.91 12.74 6.66
CA GLY A 81 -7.45 14.14 6.67
C GLY A 81 -6.30 14.35 7.66
N THR A 82 -5.36 13.43 7.70
CA THR A 82 -4.18 13.46 8.57
C THR A 82 -2.88 13.30 7.77
N PHE A 83 -1.76 13.57 8.44
CA PHE A 83 -0.41 13.29 7.95
C PHE A 83 0.52 12.99 9.13
N ASN A 84 1.69 12.40 8.88
CA ASN A 84 2.68 12.15 9.93
C ASN A 84 4.13 12.24 9.42
N PHE A 85 4.86 13.23 9.90
CA PHE A 85 6.31 13.38 9.70
C PHE A 85 7.12 13.31 11.00
N GLY A 86 6.44 13.11 12.14
CA GLY A 86 7.04 12.99 13.46
C GLY A 86 7.32 11.54 13.83
N LYS A 87 7.16 11.23 15.12
CA LYS A 87 7.23 9.84 15.60
C LYS A 87 6.10 9.01 14.97
N LEU A 88 6.30 7.70 14.83
CA LEU A 88 5.26 6.81 14.32
C LEU A 88 3.95 6.98 15.11
N GLY A 89 2.84 7.14 14.41
CA GLY A 89 1.53 7.41 15.02
C GLY A 89 1.28 8.83 15.54
N GLN A 90 2.26 9.74 15.49
CA GLN A 90 2.08 11.15 15.87
C GLN A 90 1.37 11.94 14.75
N LEU A 91 0.06 11.74 14.65
CA LEU A 91 -0.75 12.31 13.57
C LEU A 91 -0.96 13.82 13.75
N SER A 92 -0.77 14.55 12.66
CA SER A 92 -1.19 15.93 12.49
C SER A 92 -2.45 15.99 11.62
N ARG A 93 -3.23 17.06 11.76
CA ARG A 93 -4.47 17.28 11.01
C ARG A 93 -4.22 18.19 9.80
N VAL A 94 -4.84 17.85 8.68
CA VAL A 94 -4.93 18.74 7.52
C VAL A 94 -5.93 19.86 7.84
N ALA A 95 -5.52 21.12 7.66
CA ALA A 95 -6.29 22.28 8.09
C ALA A 95 -7.50 22.56 7.18
N ASP A 96 -7.27 22.68 5.88
CA ASP A 96 -8.27 23.17 4.93
C ASP A 96 -8.97 22.04 4.15
N SER A 97 -10.13 22.36 3.56
CA SER A 97 -10.96 21.41 2.83
C SER A 97 -10.39 21.04 1.45
N ALA A 98 -9.65 21.95 0.82
CA ALA A 98 -9.06 21.73 -0.51
C ALA A 98 -7.94 20.68 -0.43
N SER A 99 -7.07 20.78 0.57
CA SER A 99 -6.01 19.81 0.87
C SER A 99 -6.59 18.44 1.23
N LYS A 100 -7.64 18.38 2.06
CA LYS A 100 -8.36 17.12 2.35
C LYS A 100 -8.96 16.50 1.09
N SER A 101 -9.49 17.32 0.17
CA SER A 101 -10.05 16.85 -1.10
C SER A 101 -8.98 16.27 -2.01
N ALA A 102 -7.84 16.95 -2.14
CA ALA A 102 -6.67 16.46 -2.89
C ALA A 102 -6.17 15.13 -2.31
N ASP A 103 -6.04 15.04 -0.98
CA ASP A 103 -5.60 13.83 -0.30
C ASP A 103 -6.55 12.64 -0.50
N ARG A 104 -7.87 12.87 -0.45
CA ARG A 104 -8.86 11.81 -0.74
C ARG A 104 -8.78 11.31 -2.17
N LYS A 105 -8.56 12.20 -3.14
CA LYS A 105 -8.38 11.80 -4.56
C LYS A 105 -7.14 10.93 -4.73
N THR A 106 -6.03 11.31 -4.10
CA THR A 106 -4.80 10.51 -4.11
C THR A 106 -4.97 9.18 -3.38
N ALA A 107 -5.64 9.17 -2.22
CA ALA A 107 -5.93 7.95 -1.48
C ALA A 107 -6.78 6.96 -2.30
N LEU A 108 -7.81 7.45 -3.00
CA LEU A 108 -8.61 6.64 -3.92
C LEU A 108 -7.78 6.11 -5.09
N SER A 109 -6.94 6.95 -5.70
CA SER A 109 -6.05 6.55 -6.79
C SER A 109 -5.08 5.44 -6.34
N ILE A 110 -4.51 5.55 -5.15
CA ILE A 110 -3.65 4.51 -4.55
C ILE A 110 -4.42 3.21 -4.35
N LEU A 111 -5.62 3.28 -3.76
CA LEU A 111 -6.44 2.10 -3.54
C LEU A 111 -6.74 1.38 -4.86
N VAL A 112 -7.20 2.11 -5.87
CA VAL A 112 -7.49 1.54 -7.20
C VAL A 112 -6.24 0.93 -7.83
N GLN A 113 -5.10 1.63 -7.83
CA GLN A 113 -3.84 1.11 -8.37
C GLN A 113 -3.42 -0.19 -7.68
N SER A 114 -3.46 -0.24 -6.35
CA SER A 114 -3.08 -1.42 -5.58
C SER A 114 -4.03 -2.60 -5.84
N LEU A 115 -5.34 -2.36 -5.94
CA LEU A 115 -6.32 -3.41 -6.24
C LEU A 115 -6.19 -3.92 -7.67
N LEU A 116 -5.88 -3.05 -8.65
CA LEU A 116 -5.61 -3.47 -10.03
C LEU A 116 -4.37 -4.36 -10.12
N ILE A 117 -3.28 -3.99 -9.45
CA ILE A 117 -2.05 -4.82 -9.40
C ILE A 117 -2.35 -6.17 -8.76
N ALA A 118 -2.99 -6.17 -7.59
CA ALA A 118 -3.32 -7.41 -6.89
C ALA A 118 -4.28 -8.29 -7.71
N GLY A 119 -5.29 -7.70 -8.34
CA GLY A 119 -6.24 -8.39 -9.22
C GLY A 119 -5.54 -9.01 -10.44
N ALA A 120 -4.69 -8.24 -11.14
CA ALA A 120 -3.95 -8.75 -12.28
C ALA A 120 -3.03 -9.93 -11.91
N LEU A 121 -2.28 -9.81 -10.81
CA LEU A 121 -1.43 -10.89 -10.30
C LEU A 121 -2.25 -12.11 -9.86
N THR A 122 -3.42 -11.91 -9.26
CA THR A 122 -4.35 -13.00 -8.91
C THR A 122 -4.83 -13.74 -10.15
N LEU A 123 -5.21 -13.03 -11.21
CA LEU A 123 -5.66 -13.64 -12.46
C LEU A 123 -4.54 -14.46 -13.13
N ILE A 124 -3.29 -13.98 -13.07
CA ILE A 124 -2.13 -14.76 -13.52
C ILE A 124 -2.05 -16.08 -12.75
N VAL A 125 -2.13 -16.05 -11.42
CA VAL A 125 -2.03 -17.26 -10.58
C VAL A 125 -3.19 -18.23 -10.84
N VAL A 126 -4.41 -17.72 -11.01
CA VAL A 126 -5.58 -18.55 -11.35
C VAL A 126 -5.40 -19.26 -12.69
N ALA A 127 -4.75 -18.59 -13.67
CA ALA A 127 -4.51 -19.13 -15.00
C ALA A 127 -3.34 -20.14 -15.07
N LEU A 128 -2.43 -20.17 -14.09
CA LEU A 128 -1.31 -21.10 -14.06
C LEU A 128 -1.79 -22.57 -14.00
N PRO A 129 -1.11 -23.51 -14.67
CA PRO A 129 -1.33 -24.94 -14.46
C PRO A 129 -0.60 -25.38 -13.18
N LEU A 130 -1.11 -24.94 -12.02
CA LEU A 130 -0.71 -25.44 -10.69
C LEU A 130 -1.34 -26.79 -10.39
#